data_AF-A0A176FBC1-F1
#
_entry.id   AF-A0A176FBC1-F1
#
_cell.length_a   1.000
_cell.length_b   1.000
_cell.length_c   1.000
_cell.angle_alpha   90.00
_cell.angle_beta   90.00
_cell.angle_gamma   90.00
#
_symmetry.space_group_name_H-M   'P 1'
#
loop_
_entity.id
_entity.type
_entity.pdbx_description
1 polymer ?
#
loop_
_entity_poly.entity_id
_entity_poly.type
_entity_poly.pdbx_seq_one_letter_code
_entity_poly.pdbx_strand_id
1 'polypeptide(L)'
;AIDGTRIAWNASHTLPAHARLTIGSASEGVYGYLHIGSGLRAPERLGARSAHLAAGIGGPLEAGDKIDLGPDDRTSTGLMLPKDNRFTGGAIRILPSIHTDAFPQDLCTRFEDTAFTRDTRGNRMGVQLKWDGDGFLPEIGRKIVSEVIMPGDIQIIGDGTPYVLLTECQTTGGYPRIATVLPCDLPRIAQAPAGAPLKFRFVSLEEAVEAERKAAQAIADLPKRRQPLIRDPATIPNLLSYQLISGMTAGRELDPEGA
;
A
#
# COMPACT_ATOMS: atom_id res chain seq x y z
N ALA A 1 10.10 -0.87 17.22
CA ALA A 1 11.25 -0.65 18.11
C ALA A 1 12.17 -1.86 18.03
N ILE A 2 13.48 -1.67 18.08
CA ILE A 2 14.47 -2.75 18.17
C ILE A 2 14.99 -2.72 19.61
N ASP A 3 14.80 -3.82 20.35
CA ASP A 3 15.17 -3.96 21.77
C ASP A 3 14.72 -2.76 22.62
N GLY A 4 13.47 -2.34 22.43
CA GLY A 4 12.86 -1.20 23.12
C GLY A 4 13.19 0.18 22.54
N THR A 5 14.22 0.30 21.69
CA THR A 5 14.58 1.59 21.06
C THR A 5 13.67 1.89 19.87
N ARG A 6 12.99 3.04 19.89
CA ARG A 6 12.14 3.48 18.77
C ARG A 6 12.99 3.73 17.51
N ILE A 7 12.49 3.21 16.39
CA ILE A 7 13.09 3.35 15.06
C ILE A 7 12.12 4.07 14.12
N ALA A 8 12.65 4.71 13.08
CA ALA A 8 11.86 5.40 12.08
C ALA A 8 11.14 4.42 11.14
N TRP A 9 9.88 4.68 10.83
CA TRP A 9 9.15 3.98 9.78
C TRP A 9 9.61 4.45 8.39
N ASN A 10 9.38 3.65 7.34
CA ASN A 10 9.79 3.90 5.95
C ASN A 10 11.31 4.09 5.77
N ALA A 11 12.09 3.37 6.60
CA ALA A 11 13.54 3.39 6.60
C ALA A 11 14.13 2.00 6.84
N SER A 12 15.36 1.82 6.38
CA SER A 12 16.18 0.62 6.59
C SER A 12 16.96 0.74 7.89
N HIS A 13 16.95 -0.32 8.68
CA HIS A 13 17.64 -0.40 9.96
C HIS A 13 18.42 -1.71 10.04
N THR A 14 19.59 -1.68 10.67
CA THR A 14 20.31 -2.89 11.04
C THR A 14 19.52 -3.62 12.12
N LEU A 15 19.32 -4.93 11.97
CA LEU A 15 18.76 -5.79 13.00
C LEU A 15 19.85 -6.78 13.44
N PRO A 16 20.51 -6.56 14.59
CA PRO A 16 21.55 -7.45 15.08
C PRO A 16 21.04 -8.87 15.35
N ALA A 17 21.94 -9.85 15.33
CA ALA A 17 21.62 -11.20 15.75
C ALA A 17 21.03 -11.19 17.18
N HIS A 18 19.95 -11.95 17.38
CA HIS A 18 19.20 -12.05 18.64
C HIS A 18 18.42 -10.78 19.08
N ALA A 19 18.49 -9.69 18.32
CA ALA A 19 17.67 -8.51 18.59
C ALA A 19 16.18 -8.77 18.33
N ARG A 20 15.31 -8.10 19.07
CA ARG A 20 13.86 -8.19 18.94
C ARG A 20 13.29 -6.94 18.28
N LEU A 21 12.66 -7.12 17.11
CA LEU A 21 11.83 -6.10 16.48
C LEU A 21 10.38 -6.21 16.97
N THR A 22 9.87 -5.14 17.58
CA THR A 22 8.46 -5.00 17.98
C THR A 22 7.78 -3.96 17.08
N ILE A 23 6.71 -4.36 16.39
CA ILE A 23 5.86 -3.47 15.57
C ILE A 23 4.51 -3.37 16.28
N GLY A 24 4.08 -2.14 16.60
CA GLY A 24 2.79 -1.87 17.22
C GLY A 24 1.67 -1.67 16.20
N SER A 25 0.55 -1.10 16.65
CA SER A 25 -0.54 -0.69 15.75
C SER A 25 -0.08 0.34 14.72
N ALA A 26 -0.72 0.33 13.55
CA ALA A 26 -0.50 1.36 12.55
C ALA A 26 -0.91 2.73 13.11
N SER A 27 -0.01 3.72 13.00
CA SER A 27 -0.31 5.11 13.34
C SER A 27 -0.98 5.86 12.20
N GLU A 28 -0.72 5.42 10.96
CA GLU A 28 -1.31 5.93 9.74
C GLU A 28 -1.52 4.77 8.77
N GLY A 29 -2.64 4.82 8.05
CA GLY A 29 -3.04 3.79 7.11
C GLY A 29 -3.53 2.50 7.77
N VAL A 30 -3.53 1.40 7.02
CA VAL A 30 -4.09 0.10 7.46
C VAL A 30 -3.05 -1.02 7.38
N TYR A 31 -2.28 -1.10 6.30
CA TYR A 31 -1.37 -2.21 6.05
C TYR A 31 0.10 -1.78 6.19
N GLY A 32 0.84 -2.46 7.06
CA GLY A 32 2.29 -2.35 7.18
C GLY A 32 3.02 -3.45 6.40
N TYR A 33 4.22 -3.13 5.90
CA TYR A 33 5.10 -4.10 5.24
C TYR A 33 6.43 -4.15 5.97
N LEU A 34 6.89 -5.36 6.29
CA LEU A 34 8.23 -5.63 6.80
C LEU A 34 9.03 -6.32 5.70
N HIS A 35 10.13 -5.70 5.28
CA HIS A 35 11.08 -6.28 4.35
C HIS A 35 12.35 -6.66 5.11
N ILE A 36 12.77 -7.92 4.99
CA ILE A 36 14.04 -8.43 5.53
C ILE A 36 15.08 -8.43 4.42
N GLY A 37 16.29 -7.93 4.70
CA GLY A 37 17.37 -7.73 3.71
C GLY A 37 17.64 -8.97 2.84
N SER A 38 17.78 -10.12 3.50
CA SER A 38 17.97 -11.43 2.86
C SER A 38 16.73 -12.02 2.16
N GLY A 39 15.56 -11.45 2.39
CA GLY A 39 14.28 -12.05 1.98
C GLY A 39 13.88 -13.27 2.81
N LEU A 40 12.61 -13.67 2.67
CA LEU A 40 12.05 -14.84 3.35
C LEU A 40 12.18 -16.08 2.45
N ARG A 41 12.69 -17.19 2.99
CA ARG A 41 12.64 -18.51 2.36
C ARG A 41 11.33 -19.20 2.76
N ALA A 42 10.28 -18.87 2.04
CA ALA A 42 9.00 -19.56 2.11
C ALA A 42 8.82 -20.49 0.90
N PRO A 43 8.10 -21.62 1.04
CA PRO A 43 7.75 -22.48 -0.08
C PRO A 43 7.03 -21.68 -1.17
N GLU A 44 7.48 -21.85 -2.40
CA GLU A 44 6.80 -21.27 -3.56
C GLU A 44 5.63 -22.17 -3.98
N ARG A 45 4.48 -21.56 -4.24
CA ARG A 45 3.28 -22.24 -4.75
C ARG A 45 2.79 -21.46 -5.95
N LEU A 46 2.61 -22.15 -7.08
CA LEU A 46 2.10 -21.56 -8.32
C LEU A 46 2.92 -20.33 -8.79
N GLY A 47 4.25 -20.37 -8.64
CA GLY A 47 5.13 -19.27 -9.03
C GLY A 47 5.17 -18.09 -8.05
N ALA A 48 4.54 -18.19 -6.88
CA ALA A 48 4.47 -17.10 -5.90
C ALA A 48 4.71 -17.58 -4.45
N ARG A 49 5.07 -16.64 -3.57
CA ARG A 49 5.17 -16.83 -2.11
C ARG A 49 4.10 -16.07 -1.32
N SER A 50 3.14 -15.48 -2.02
CA SER A 50 2.03 -14.76 -1.41
C SER A 50 1.06 -15.72 -0.74
N ALA A 51 0.53 -15.33 0.41
CA ALA A 51 -0.64 -15.99 0.99
C ALA A 51 -1.92 -15.52 0.28
N HIS A 52 -2.81 -16.47 -0.03
CA HIS A 52 -4.16 -16.24 -0.49
C HIS A 52 -5.12 -16.92 0.48
N LEU A 53 -5.65 -16.14 1.42
CA LEU A 53 -6.38 -16.66 2.57
C LEU A 53 -7.72 -17.26 2.17
N ALA A 54 -8.44 -16.61 1.25
CA ALA A 54 -9.73 -17.13 0.77
C ALA A 54 -9.60 -18.48 0.02
N ALA A 55 -8.45 -18.74 -0.61
CA ALA A 55 -8.16 -19.99 -1.31
C ALA A 55 -7.46 -21.05 -0.42
N GLY A 56 -7.17 -20.74 0.84
CA GLY A 56 -6.43 -21.63 1.75
C GLY A 56 -4.96 -21.86 1.34
N ILE A 57 -4.35 -20.93 0.59
CA ILE A 57 -2.95 -21.04 0.16
C ILE A 57 -2.10 -20.17 1.09
N GLY A 58 -1.24 -20.82 1.87
CA GLY A 58 -0.51 -20.14 2.95
C GLY A 58 -1.44 -19.75 4.11
N GLY A 59 -0.99 -18.85 4.98
CA GLY A 59 -1.76 -18.44 6.15
C GLY A 59 -1.17 -17.23 6.87
N PRO A 60 -1.92 -16.64 7.82
CA PRO A 60 -1.35 -15.69 8.76
C PRO A 60 -0.26 -16.35 9.60
N LEU A 61 0.70 -15.57 10.06
CA LEU A 61 1.71 -16.04 11.00
C LEU A 61 1.12 -16.21 12.40
N GLU A 62 1.55 -17.26 13.08
CA GLU A 62 1.16 -17.58 14.45
C GLU A 62 2.34 -17.41 15.42
N ALA A 63 2.02 -17.29 16.71
CA ALA A 63 3.04 -17.18 17.74
C ALA A 63 3.86 -18.46 17.80
N GLY A 64 5.18 -18.32 17.62
CA GLY A 64 6.11 -19.45 17.62
C GLY A 64 6.57 -19.88 16.22
N ASP A 65 5.97 -19.33 15.16
CA ASP A 65 6.42 -19.58 13.79
C ASP A 65 7.87 -19.16 13.59
N LYS A 66 8.59 -19.98 12.82
CA LYS A 66 9.97 -19.73 12.40
C LYS A 66 10.02 -19.76 10.88
N ILE A 67 10.57 -18.71 10.30
CA ILE A 67 10.72 -18.56 8.86
C ILE A 67 12.21 -18.47 8.56
N ASP A 68 12.68 -19.35 7.70
CA ASP A 68 14.06 -19.30 7.24
C ASP A 68 14.29 -18.07 6.39
N LEU A 69 15.50 -17.52 6.49
CA LEU A 69 15.91 -16.36 5.71
C LEU A 69 16.84 -16.77 4.58
N GLY A 70 16.89 -15.93 3.54
CA GLY A 70 17.94 -16.02 2.53
C GLY A 70 19.34 -15.75 3.09
N PRO A 71 20.40 -15.92 2.29
CA PRO A 71 21.68 -15.33 2.62
C PRO A 71 21.53 -13.80 2.65
N ASP A 72 22.15 -13.15 3.63
CA ASP A 72 22.24 -11.69 3.68
C ASP A 72 23.64 -11.24 3.28
N ASP A 73 23.76 -10.72 2.06
CA ASP A 73 25.00 -10.12 1.53
C ASP A 73 24.96 -8.59 1.62
N ARG A 74 23.90 -8.01 2.20
CA ARG A 74 23.66 -6.57 2.18
C ARG A 74 24.30 -5.90 3.40
N THR A 75 25.07 -4.85 3.12
CA THR A 75 25.76 -4.08 4.15
C THR A 75 25.20 -2.67 4.33
N SER A 76 24.29 -2.22 3.46
CA SER A 76 23.76 -0.86 3.50
C SER A 76 22.40 -0.78 4.21
N THR A 77 22.40 -0.11 5.36
CA THR A 77 21.21 0.32 6.11
C THR A 77 21.30 1.83 6.40
N GLY A 78 20.26 2.42 7.01
CA GLY A 78 20.27 3.85 7.33
C GLY A 78 19.86 4.73 6.14
N LEU A 79 19.15 4.17 5.17
CA LEU A 79 18.45 4.91 4.11
C LEU A 79 16.95 4.90 4.35
N MET A 80 16.28 5.97 3.94
CA MET A 80 14.83 6.10 3.94
C MET A 80 14.31 6.56 2.59
N LEU A 81 13.01 6.34 2.36
CA LEU A 81 12.29 6.91 1.23
C LEU A 81 11.38 8.06 1.70
N PRO A 82 11.11 9.05 0.84
CA PRO A 82 10.06 10.03 1.10
C PRO A 82 8.73 9.34 1.34
N LYS A 83 7.96 9.89 2.29
CA LYS A 83 6.62 9.39 2.61
C LYS A 83 5.67 9.69 1.45
N ASP A 84 4.87 8.69 1.09
CA ASP A 84 3.78 8.81 0.13
C ASP A 84 2.47 9.21 0.84
N ASN A 85 1.62 9.98 0.17
CA ASN A 85 0.35 10.49 0.70
C ASN A 85 -0.83 9.59 0.31
N ARG A 86 -0.76 8.31 0.70
CA ARG A 86 -1.78 7.30 0.40
C ARG A 86 -2.64 6.86 1.59
N PHE A 87 -2.39 7.40 2.77
CA PHE A 87 -2.98 6.91 4.03
C PHE A 87 -4.28 7.60 4.44
N THR A 88 -4.74 8.60 3.69
CA THR A 88 -5.86 9.48 4.08
C THR A 88 -7.10 9.33 3.21
N GLY A 89 -7.04 8.50 2.15
CA GLY A 89 -8.07 8.46 1.12
C GLY A 89 -7.93 9.64 0.13
N GLY A 90 -9.05 10.21 -0.31
CA GLY A 90 -9.11 11.36 -1.21
C GLY A 90 -9.62 11.01 -2.60
N ALA A 91 -9.12 11.73 -3.62
CA ALA A 91 -9.54 11.55 -5.00
C ALA A 91 -9.02 10.23 -5.59
N ILE A 92 -9.89 9.49 -6.26
CA ILE A 92 -9.62 8.21 -6.91
C ILE A 92 -10.07 8.29 -8.36
N ARG A 93 -9.18 7.96 -9.29
CA ARG A 93 -9.52 7.91 -10.71
C ARG A 93 -10.10 6.53 -11.05
N ILE A 94 -11.18 6.55 -11.83
CA ILE A 94 -11.89 5.37 -12.29
C ILE A 94 -12.07 5.41 -13.80
N LEU A 95 -11.89 4.27 -14.45
CA LEU A 95 -12.17 4.09 -15.86
C LEU A 95 -13.56 3.47 -16.02
N PRO A 96 -14.36 3.86 -17.03
CA PRO A 96 -15.57 3.13 -17.38
C PRO A 96 -15.29 1.63 -17.53
N SER A 97 -16.15 0.81 -16.94
CA SER A 97 -16.13 -0.63 -17.11
C SER A 97 -17.03 -1.04 -18.28
N ILE A 98 -17.02 -2.33 -18.62
CA ILE A 98 -17.90 -2.89 -19.66
C ILE A 98 -19.40 -2.74 -19.37
N HIS A 99 -19.78 -2.47 -18.12
CA HIS A 99 -21.18 -2.30 -17.73
C HIS A 99 -21.57 -0.84 -17.53
N THR A 100 -20.65 0.12 -17.66
CA THR A 100 -20.93 1.53 -17.37
C THR A 100 -22.10 2.06 -18.20
N ASP A 101 -22.21 1.66 -19.47
CA ASP A 101 -23.30 2.09 -20.37
C ASP A 101 -24.69 1.55 -19.94
N ALA A 102 -24.73 0.55 -19.06
CA ALA A 102 -25.98 0.06 -18.48
C ALA A 102 -26.43 0.87 -17.24
N PHE A 103 -25.60 1.81 -16.76
CA PHE A 103 -25.97 2.77 -15.73
C PHE A 103 -26.47 4.06 -16.40
N PRO A 104 -27.61 4.61 -15.95
CA PRO A 104 -28.05 5.93 -16.39
C PRO A 104 -26.97 7.00 -16.18
N GLN A 105 -26.83 7.91 -17.14
CA GLN A 105 -25.77 8.92 -17.10
C GLN A 105 -25.84 9.82 -15.84
N ASP A 106 -27.06 10.15 -15.40
CA ASP A 106 -27.31 10.89 -14.17
C ASP A 106 -26.88 10.12 -12.91
N LEU A 107 -26.97 8.79 -12.92
CA LEU A 107 -26.44 7.94 -11.85
C LEU A 107 -24.91 7.96 -11.83
N CYS A 108 -24.25 7.91 -13.00
CA CYS A 108 -22.80 8.04 -13.11
C CYS A 108 -22.32 9.42 -12.61
N THR A 109 -22.98 10.51 -13.01
CA THR A 109 -22.69 11.86 -12.51
C THR A 109 -22.89 11.95 -11.00
N ARG A 110 -24.00 11.42 -10.47
CA ARG A 110 -24.24 11.35 -9.03
C ARG A 110 -23.15 10.57 -8.30
N PHE A 111 -22.64 9.49 -8.88
CA PHE A 111 -21.55 8.70 -8.29
C PHE A 111 -20.26 9.52 -8.16
N GLU A 112 -19.89 10.32 -9.17
CA GLU A 112 -18.74 11.22 -9.07
C GLU A 112 -18.94 12.34 -8.03
N ASP A 113 -20.16 12.88 -7.93
CA ASP A 113 -20.47 13.98 -7.01
C ASP A 113 -20.56 13.52 -5.55
N THR A 114 -20.92 12.26 -5.33
CA THR A 114 -21.11 11.66 -4.00
C THR A 114 -19.79 11.58 -3.23
N ALA A 115 -19.81 12.06 -2.00
CA ALA A 115 -18.73 11.85 -1.04
C ALA A 115 -18.91 10.47 -0.38
N PHE A 116 -17.98 9.56 -0.64
CA PHE A 116 -17.97 8.26 0.02
C PHE A 116 -17.02 8.28 1.22
N THR A 117 -17.24 7.35 2.14
CA THR A 117 -16.28 6.99 3.17
C THR A 117 -15.97 5.49 3.11
N ARG A 118 -14.75 5.13 3.49
CA ARG A 118 -14.37 3.72 3.61
C ARG A 118 -15.07 3.08 4.80
N ASP A 119 -15.78 1.96 4.58
CA ASP A 119 -16.40 1.23 5.67
C ASP A 119 -15.39 0.50 6.60
N THR A 120 -15.85 0.07 7.77
CA THR A 120 -15.06 -0.75 8.71
C THR A 120 -14.87 -2.19 8.25
N ARG A 121 -15.77 -2.75 7.43
CA ARG A 121 -15.78 -4.17 7.01
C ARG A 121 -14.81 -4.52 5.87
N GLY A 122 -13.90 -3.61 5.50
CA GLY A 122 -12.93 -3.86 4.43
C GLY A 122 -11.91 -4.95 4.77
N ASN A 123 -11.71 -5.90 3.86
CA ASN A 123 -10.73 -6.98 3.97
C ASN A 123 -9.89 -7.10 2.68
N ARG A 124 -9.14 -8.20 2.49
CA ARG A 124 -8.30 -8.40 1.29
C ARG A 124 -9.08 -8.67 -0.01
N MET A 125 -10.38 -8.97 0.10
CA MET A 125 -11.27 -9.21 -1.06
C MET A 125 -11.89 -7.93 -1.58
N GLY A 126 -12.25 -6.99 -0.69
CA GLY A 126 -12.90 -5.76 -1.10
C GLY A 126 -13.17 -4.78 0.04
N VAL A 127 -13.54 -3.57 -0.36
CA VAL A 127 -13.86 -2.44 0.51
C VAL A 127 -15.26 -1.94 0.17
N GLN A 128 -16.15 -2.01 1.15
CA GLN A 128 -17.48 -1.40 1.06
C GLN A 128 -17.35 0.13 1.14
N LEU A 129 -18.10 0.83 0.29
CA LEU A 129 -18.23 2.27 0.34
C LEU A 129 -19.48 2.66 1.13
N LYS A 130 -19.38 3.65 1.99
CA LYS A 130 -20.49 4.28 2.72
C LYS A 130 -20.78 5.65 2.13
N TRP A 131 -22.05 5.99 1.99
CA TRP A 131 -22.52 7.29 1.55
C TRP A 131 -23.90 7.57 2.18
N ASP A 132 -24.34 8.81 2.08
CA ASP A 132 -25.70 9.22 2.43
C ASP A 132 -26.56 9.33 1.16
N GLY A 133 -27.77 8.78 1.18
CA GLY A 133 -28.73 8.84 0.09
C GLY A 133 -28.99 7.49 -0.59
N ASP A 134 -29.65 7.53 -1.75
CA ASP A 134 -30.12 6.33 -2.45
C ASP A 134 -28.96 5.48 -3.01
N GLY A 135 -29.20 4.17 -3.17
CA GLY A 135 -28.24 3.24 -3.77
C GLY A 135 -27.97 3.49 -5.26
N PHE A 136 -26.92 2.86 -5.79
CA PHE A 136 -26.46 3.03 -7.18
C PHE A 136 -26.89 1.88 -8.10
N LEU A 137 -27.97 1.17 -7.76
CA LEU A 137 -28.41 0.00 -8.53
C LEU A 137 -28.98 0.45 -9.89
N PRO A 138 -28.50 -0.09 -11.03
CA PRO A 138 -29.06 0.23 -12.34
C PRO A 138 -30.34 -0.57 -12.62
N GLU A 139 -31.18 -0.08 -13.54
CA GLU A 139 -32.43 -0.76 -13.94
C GLU A 139 -32.20 -2.16 -14.53
N ILE A 140 -31.04 -2.41 -15.14
CA ILE A 140 -30.67 -3.74 -15.65
C ILE A 140 -30.60 -4.80 -14.53
N GLY A 141 -30.51 -4.37 -13.27
CA GLY A 141 -30.58 -5.24 -12.09
C GLY A 141 -29.58 -6.41 -12.13
N ARG A 142 -29.93 -7.51 -11.45
CA ARG A 142 -29.10 -8.73 -11.33
C ARG A 142 -29.09 -9.61 -12.60
N LYS A 143 -29.35 -9.05 -13.79
CA LYS A 143 -29.40 -9.80 -15.05
C LYS A 143 -28.04 -9.98 -15.74
N ILE A 144 -26.96 -9.56 -15.07
CA ILE A 144 -25.59 -9.72 -15.56
C ILE A 144 -25.19 -11.18 -15.41
N VAL A 145 -24.82 -11.81 -16.54
CA VAL A 145 -24.21 -13.15 -16.55
C VAL A 145 -22.88 -13.08 -15.78
N SER A 146 -22.48 -14.16 -15.12
CA SER A 146 -21.19 -14.16 -14.41
C SER A 146 -20.03 -13.96 -15.36
N GLU A 147 -19.17 -12.98 -15.06
CA GLU A 147 -18.06 -12.55 -15.90
C GLU A 147 -16.76 -12.39 -15.11
N VAL A 148 -15.64 -12.28 -15.83
CA VAL A 148 -14.31 -12.05 -15.27
C VAL A 148 -14.28 -10.76 -14.47
N ILE A 149 -13.72 -10.84 -13.27
CA ILE A 149 -13.53 -9.73 -12.35
C ILE A 149 -12.04 -9.44 -12.18
N MET A 150 -11.72 -8.15 -12.03
CA MET A 150 -10.36 -7.68 -11.75
C MET A 150 -10.31 -6.85 -10.46
N PRO A 151 -9.18 -6.87 -9.73
CA PRO A 151 -8.95 -5.91 -8.65
C PRO A 151 -9.11 -4.48 -9.15
N GLY A 152 -9.81 -3.66 -8.37
CA GLY A 152 -10.20 -2.30 -8.73
C GLY A 152 -11.64 -2.17 -9.25
N ASP A 153 -12.27 -3.25 -9.72
CA ASP A 153 -13.67 -3.21 -10.14
C ASP A 153 -14.57 -2.69 -9.02
N ILE A 154 -15.51 -1.81 -9.37
CA ILE A 154 -16.52 -1.26 -8.46
C ILE A 154 -17.85 -1.96 -8.74
N GLN A 155 -18.16 -2.97 -7.94
CA GLN A 155 -19.42 -3.71 -8.04
C GLN A 155 -20.53 -3.01 -7.28
N ILE A 156 -21.71 -2.96 -7.88
CA ILE A 156 -22.92 -2.54 -7.18
C ILE A 156 -23.72 -3.79 -6.78
N ILE A 157 -23.78 -4.06 -5.48
CA ILE A 157 -24.51 -5.23 -4.96
C ILE A 157 -26.02 -4.95 -4.90
N GLY A 158 -26.79 -5.96 -4.49
CA GLY A 158 -28.24 -5.99 -4.68
C GLY A 158 -29.07 -4.91 -3.99
N ASP A 159 -28.51 -4.19 -3.01
CA ASP A 159 -29.14 -3.04 -2.33
C ASP A 159 -28.64 -1.68 -2.87
N GLY A 160 -27.82 -1.70 -3.93
CA GLY A 160 -27.21 -0.50 -4.51
C GLY A 160 -25.89 -0.09 -3.87
N THR A 161 -25.36 -0.89 -2.93
CA THR A 161 -24.07 -0.62 -2.28
C THR A 161 -22.88 -0.84 -3.21
N PRO A 162 -22.00 0.17 -3.38
CA PRO A 162 -20.74 -0.01 -4.09
C PRO A 162 -19.67 -0.74 -3.25
N TYR A 163 -18.99 -1.68 -3.89
CA TYR A 163 -17.83 -2.38 -3.36
C TYR A 163 -16.65 -2.25 -4.32
N VAL A 164 -15.53 -1.71 -3.83
CA VAL A 164 -14.27 -1.71 -4.57
C VAL A 164 -13.55 -3.03 -4.29
N LEU A 165 -13.29 -3.81 -5.32
CA LEU A 165 -12.65 -5.11 -5.21
C LEU A 165 -11.12 -4.98 -5.07
N LEU A 166 -10.54 -5.81 -4.20
CA LEU A 166 -9.11 -5.85 -3.90
C LEU A 166 -8.47 -7.16 -4.39
N THR A 167 -7.21 -7.38 -4.03
CA THR A 167 -6.34 -8.41 -4.64
C THR A 167 -6.76 -9.86 -4.40
N GLU A 168 -7.61 -10.13 -3.39
CA GLU A 168 -8.19 -11.46 -3.16
C GLU A 168 -9.67 -11.53 -3.54
N CYS A 169 -10.16 -10.63 -4.41
CA CYS A 169 -11.52 -10.71 -4.91
C CYS A 169 -11.76 -12.01 -5.69
N GLN A 170 -13.02 -12.41 -5.80
CA GLN A 170 -13.42 -13.52 -6.67
C GLN A 170 -13.00 -13.26 -8.13
N THR A 171 -12.71 -14.33 -8.87
CA THR A 171 -12.32 -14.26 -10.29
C THR A 171 -13.50 -14.06 -11.22
N THR A 172 -14.72 -14.41 -10.78
CA THR A 172 -15.95 -14.24 -11.54
C THR A 172 -17.11 -13.76 -10.66
N GLY A 173 -18.05 -12.99 -11.22
CA GLY A 173 -19.28 -12.62 -10.52
C GLY A 173 -20.30 -11.96 -11.41
N GLY A 174 -21.55 -11.88 -10.92
CA GLY A 174 -22.72 -11.39 -11.66
C GLY A 174 -23.29 -10.06 -11.16
N TYR A 175 -22.50 -9.27 -10.42
CA TYR A 175 -22.91 -7.91 -10.05
C TYR A 175 -22.51 -6.91 -11.13
N PRO A 176 -23.37 -5.93 -11.46
CA PRO A 176 -23.03 -4.88 -12.39
C PRO A 176 -21.85 -4.05 -11.86
N ARG A 177 -21.03 -3.53 -12.77
CA ARG A 177 -19.80 -2.80 -12.46
C ARG A 177 -19.92 -1.39 -12.98
N ILE A 178 -19.93 -0.40 -12.10
CA ILE A 178 -20.08 0.99 -12.55
C ILE A 178 -18.79 1.52 -13.19
N ALA A 179 -17.63 1.07 -12.69
CA ALA A 179 -16.31 1.50 -13.15
C ALA A 179 -15.21 0.58 -12.58
N THR A 180 -13.96 0.83 -12.95
CA THR A 180 -12.76 0.16 -12.39
C THR A 180 -11.75 1.22 -11.92
N VAL A 181 -11.30 1.12 -10.67
CA VAL A 181 -10.24 1.96 -10.11
C VAL A 181 -8.92 1.69 -10.80
N LEU A 182 -8.17 2.75 -11.12
CA LEU A 182 -6.84 2.59 -11.71
C LEU A 182 -5.90 1.84 -10.75
N PRO A 183 -5.08 0.88 -11.24
CA PRO A 183 -4.11 0.16 -10.43
C PRO A 183 -3.22 1.06 -9.54
N CYS A 184 -2.78 2.21 -10.04
CA CYS A 184 -1.95 3.16 -9.30
C CYS A 184 -2.68 3.87 -8.15
N ASP A 185 -4.02 3.93 -8.20
CA ASP A 185 -4.86 4.59 -7.17
C ASP A 185 -5.41 3.57 -6.15
N LEU A 186 -5.43 2.28 -6.49
CA LEU A 186 -5.91 1.21 -5.62
C LEU A 186 -5.22 1.14 -4.23
N PRO A 187 -3.90 1.38 -4.10
CA PRO A 187 -3.24 1.45 -2.80
C PRO A 187 -3.81 2.53 -1.87
N ARG A 188 -4.35 3.62 -2.41
CA ARG A 188 -4.95 4.71 -1.63
C ARG A 188 -6.25 4.26 -0.96
N ILE A 189 -7.03 3.40 -1.62
CA ILE A 189 -8.24 2.78 -1.06
C ILE A 189 -7.87 1.71 -0.03
N ALA A 190 -6.89 0.86 -0.35
CA ALA A 190 -6.45 -0.20 0.54
C ALA A 190 -5.86 0.35 1.85
N GLN A 191 -5.15 1.47 1.78
CA GLN A 191 -4.51 2.12 2.93
C GLN A 191 -5.40 3.14 3.65
N ALA A 192 -6.50 3.60 3.06
CA ALA A 192 -7.41 4.50 3.75
C ALA A 192 -7.95 3.82 5.03
N PRO A 193 -7.97 4.51 6.20
CA PRO A 193 -8.59 3.98 7.40
C PRO A 193 -10.13 4.00 7.28
N ALA A 194 -10.82 3.29 8.18
CA ALA A 194 -12.28 3.38 8.25
C ALA A 194 -12.72 4.83 8.50
N GLY A 195 -13.77 5.28 7.79
CA GLY A 195 -14.25 6.66 7.80
C GLY A 195 -13.47 7.62 6.92
N ALA A 196 -12.34 7.22 6.32
CA ALA A 196 -11.59 8.09 5.41
C ALA A 196 -12.42 8.44 4.17
N PRO A 197 -12.36 9.71 3.71
CA PRO A 197 -13.11 10.15 2.55
C PRO A 197 -12.56 9.54 1.26
N LEU A 198 -13.45 9.20 0.33
CA LEU A 198 -13.14 8.72 -1.02
C LEU A 198 -14.03 9.46 -2.00
N LYS A 199 -13.44 10.07 -3.03
CA LYS A 199 -14.18 10.74 -4.10
C LYS A 199 -13.70 10.22 -5.44
N PHE A 200 -14.62 9.78 -6.27
CA PHE A 200 -14.31 9.14 -7.55
C PHE A 200 -14.43 10.13 -8.70
N ARG A 201 -13.57 9.96 -9.71
CA ARG A 201 -13.59 10.74 -10.95
C ARG A 201 -13.40 9.82 -12.14
N PHE A 202 -14.33 9.85 -13.08
CA PHE A 202 -14.17 9.19 -14.37
C PHE A 202 -13.03 9.85 -15.17
N VAL A 203 -12.19 9.02 -15.77
CA VAL A 203 -11.07 9.44 -16.62
C VAL A 203 -11.16 8.80 -17.98
N SER A 204 -10.58 9.44 -18.98
CA SER A 204 -10.41 8.81 -20.29
C SER A 204 -9.37 7.68 -20.23
N LEU A 205 -9.37 6.80 -21.23
CA LEU A 205 -8.35 5.75 -21.34
C LEU A 205 -6.95 6.36 -21.47
N GLU A 206 -6.81 7.46 -22.20
CA GLU A 206 -5.54 8.17 -22.38
C GLU A 206 -5.03 8.75 -21.04
N GLU A 207 -5.90 9.39 -20.27
CA GLU A 207 -5.58 9.86 -18.92
C GLU A 207 -5.16 8.71 -18.00
N ALA A 208 -5.85 7.57 -18.08
CA ALA A 208 -5.56 6.38 -17.29
C ALA A 208 -4.19 5.77 -17.64
N VAL A 209 -3.91 5.59 -18.93
CA VAL A 209 -2.61 5.05 -19.39
C VAL A 209 -1.46 5.96 -18.99
N GLU A 210 -1.64 7.29 -19.12
CA GLU A 210 -0.60 8.25 -18.72
C GLU A 210 -0.39 8.27 -17.19
N ALA A 211 -1.47 8.10 -16.41
CA ALA A 211 -1.38 7.96 -14.97
C ALA A 211 -0.56 6.72 -14.55
N GLU A 212 -0.85 5.57 -15.17
CA GLU A 212 -0.13 4.32 -14.91
C GLU A 212 1.34 4.41 -15.33
N ARG A 213 1.63 5.01 -16.49
CA ARG A 213 3.02 5.25 -16.94
C ARG A 213 3.79 6.10 -15.93
N LYS A 214 3.20 7.20 -15.45
CA LYS A 214 3.82 8.06 -14.43
C LYS A 214 4.04 7.32 -13.12
N ALA A 215 3.09 6.48 -12.70
CA ALA A 215 3.23 5.68 -11.48
C ALA A 215 4.36 4.65 -11.61
N ALA A 216 4.43 3.93 -12.73
CA ALA A 216 5.50 2.98 -13.02
C ALA A 216 6.87 3.66 -13.03
N GLN A 217 6.97 4.84 -13.67
CA GLN A 217 8.21 5.63 -13.66
C GLN A 217 8.58 6.09 -12.25
N ALA A 218 7.61 6.57 -11.46
CA ALA A 218 7.84 6.99 -10.08
C ALA A 218 8.36 5.85 -9.19
N ILE A 219 7.88 4.62 -9.40
CA ILE A 219 8.37 3.41 -8.74
C ILE A 219 9.80 3.10 -9.19
N ALA A 220 10.07 3.13 -10.50
CA ALA A 220 11.40 2.90 -11.06
C ALA A 220 12.44 3.92 -10.55
N ASP A 221 12.01 5.15 -10.24
CA ASP A 221 12.88 6.21 -9.72
C ASP A 221 13.05 6.18 -8.18
N LEU A 222 12.35 5.31 -7.45
CA LEU A 222 12.51 5.21 -5.98
C LEU A 222 13.96 5.03 -5.52
N PRO A 223 14.82 4.21 -6.17
CA PRO A 223 16.22 4.10 -5.77
C PRO A 223 16.99 5.43 -5.83
N LYS A 224 16.62 6.34 -6.72
CA LYS A 224 17.24 7.68 -6.84
C LYS A 224 16.74 8.65 -5.75
N ARG A 225 15.59 8.35 -5.15
CA ARG A 225 14.96 9.17 -4.10
C ARG A 225 15.34 8.75 -2.68
N ARG A 226 16.20 7.73 -2.54
CA ARG A 226 16.71 7.32 -1.23
C ARG A 226 17.52 8.46 -0.63
N GLN A 227 17.26 8.74 0.64
CA GLN A 227 18.00 9.73 1.41
C GLN A 227 18.57 9.09 2.67
N PRO A 228 19.69 9.60 3.22
CA PRO A 228 20.17 9.17 4.53
C PRO A 228 19.10 9.35 5.60
N LEU A 229 18.99 8.38 6.49
CA LEU A 229 18.17 8.47 7.69
C LEU A 229 18.86 9.41 8.68
N ILE A 230 18.49 10.67 8.66
CA ILE A 230 18.92 11.66 9.65
C ILE A 230 17.95 11.62 10.82
N ARG A 231 18.45 11.28 12.01
CA ARG A 231 17.68 11.31 13.26
C ARG A 231 17.98 12.59 14.01
N ASP A 232 16.95 13.19 14.59
CA ASP A 232 17.11 14.31 15.53
C ASP A 232 17.87 13.80 16.77
N PRO A 233 19.07 14.33 17.09
CA PRO A 233 19.86 13.92 18.25
C PRO A 233 19.10 13.99 19.57
N ALA A 234 18.16 14.95 19.72
CA ALA A 234 17.34 15.09 20.92
C ALA A 234 16.43 13.87 21.17
N THR A 235 16.19 13.06 20.14
CA THR A 235 15.33 11.87 20.19
C THR A 235 16.11 10.56 20.29
N ILE A 236 17.44 10.63 20.46
CA ILE A 236 18.32 9.45 20.56
C ILE A 236 18.66 9.21 22.04
N PRO A 237 17.99 8.27 22.72
CA PRO A 237 18.11 8.09 24.17
C PRO A 237 19.52 7.65 24.61
N ASN A 238 20.29 7.05 23.70
CA ASN A 238 21.64 6.57 23.92
C ASN A 238 22.67 7.30 23.06
N LEU A 239 22.45 8.58 22.74
CA LEU A 239 23.35 9.35 21.85
C LEU A 239 24.83 9.27 22.28
N LEU A 240 25.09 9.27 23.59
CA LEU A 240 26.43 9.19 24.16
C LEU A 240 27.10 7.81 24.02
N SER A 241 26.36 6.76 23.66
CA SER A 241 26.92 5.43 23.39
C SER A 241 27.42 5.28 21.95
N TYR A 242 27.20 6.27 21.08
CA TYR A 242 27.68 6.24 19.70
C TYR A 242 29.11 6.79 19.63
N GLN A 243 30.01 6.08 18.94
CA GLN A 243 31.33 6.59 18.60
C GLN A 243 31.20 7.57 17.43
N LEU A 244 30.87 8.83 17.72
CA LEU A 244 30.67 9.88 16.71
C LEU A 244 31.98 10.45 16.16
N ILE A 245 33.13 9.99 16.68
CA ILE A 245 34.46 10.33 16.17
C ILE A 245 34.86 9.22 15.18
N SER A 246 34.70 9.47 13.88
CA SER A 246 35.38 8.69 12.84
C SER A 246 36.59 9.47 12.34
N GLY A 247 37.79 9.02 12.69
CA GLY A 247 39.04 9.67 12.29
C GLY A 247 39.49 10.73 13.28
N MET A 248 40.60 10.45 13.97
CA MET A 248 41.49 11.50 14.46
C MET A 248 42.47 11.80 13.34
N THR A 249 42.47 13.01 12.80
CA THR A 249 43.63 13.50 12.06
C THR A 249 44.54 14.20 13.07
N ALA A 250 45.86 14.03 12.96
CA ALA A 250 46.78 14.58 13.93
C ALA A 250 46.98 16.11 13.79
N GLY A 251 46.24 16.79 12.90
CA GLY A 251 46.34 18.23 12.64
C GLY A 251 47.61 18.68 11.90
N ARG A 252 48.61 17.80 11.75
CA ARG A 252 49.91 18.06 11.08
C ARG A 252 49.91 17.76 9.58
N GLU A 253 48.79 17.29 9.04
CA GLU A 253 48.64 16.98 7.61
C GLU A 253 48.26 18.20 6.75
N LEU A 254 48.00 19.35 7.39
CA LEU A 254 47.60 20.60 6.74
C LEU A 254 48.71 21.66 6.70
N ASP A 255 49.94 21.38 7.15
CA ASP A 255 51.09 22.27 6.94
C ASP A 255 51.74 21.94 5.58
N PRO A 256 51.60 22.80 4.55
CA PRO A 256 52.25 22.60 3.26
C PRO A 256 53.64 23.24 3.22
N GLU A 257 54.32 23.45 4.35
CA GLU A 257 55.66 24.05 4.37
C GLU A 257 56.58 23.33 5.37
N GLY A 258 57.20 22.25 4.87
CA GLY A 258 58.47 21.76 5.37
C GLY A 258 59.53 21.92 4.29
N ALA A 259 60.09 23.13 4.17
CA ALA A 259 61.41 23.39 3.57
C ALA A 259 61.99 24.67 4.18
#